data_AF-A0A242PEX0-F1
#
_entry.id   AF-A0A242PEX0-F1
#
_cell.length_a   1.000
_cell.length_b   1.000
_cell.length_c   1.000
_cell.angle_alpha   90.00
_cell.angle_beta   90.00
_cell.angle_gamma   90.00
#
_symmetry.space_group_name_H-M   'P 1'
#
loop_
_entity.id
_entity.type
_entity.pdbx_description
1 polymer ?
#
loop_
_entity_poly.entity_id
_entity_poly.type
_entity_poly.pdbx_seq_one_letter_code
_entity_poly.pdbx_strand_id
1 'polypeptide(L)' 'MNYTEWKREYLELLIELIKQHEYSKDYTQTYIYGLGHELLERSGFFEDFGHWEVTPPAQAVQESFELWLTDYFED' A
#
# COMPACT_ATOMS: atom_id res chain seq x y z
N MET A 1 14.07 10.69 -6.12
CA MET A 1 12.62 10.48 -6.28
C MET A 1 11.93 11.52 -5.43
N ASN A 2 10.87 12.17 -5.89
CA ASN A 2 10.03 13.02 -5.03
C ASN A 2 8.84 12.21 -4.48
N TYR A 3 8.11 12.75 -3.50
CA TYR A 3 6.95 12.07 -2.91
C TYR A 3 5.91 11.62 -3.96
N THR A 4 5.63 12.43 -4.98
CA THR A 4 4.66 12.08 -6.03
C THR A 4 5.09 10.83 -6.81
N GLU A 5 6.35 10.77 -7.21
CA GLU A 5 6.93 9.61 -7.90
C GLU A 5 6.92 8.37 -7.01
N TRP A 6 7.33 8.55 -5.74
CA TRP A 6 7.37 7.50 -4.74
C TRP A 6 5.99 6.90 -4.48
N LYS A 7 5.00 7.76 -4.25
CA LYS A 7 3.61 7.37 -4.01
C LYS A 7 3.03 6.61 -5.20
N ARG A 8 3.33 7.03 -6.43
CA ARG A 8 2.86 6.33 -7.63
C ARG A 8 3.42 4.91 -7.66
N GLU A 9 4.73 4.74 -7.50
CA GLU A 9 5.39 3.43 -7.53
C GLU A 9 4.89 2.54 -6.37
N TYR A 10 4.76 3.09 -5.17
CA TYR A 10 4.19 2.40 -4.01
C TYR A 10 2.77 1.89 -4.32
N LEU A 11 1.89 2.74 -4.86
CA LEU A 11 0.50 2.34 -5.14
C LEU A 11 0.44 1.29 -6.25
N GLU A 12 1.24 1.42 -7.31
CA GLU A 12 1.29 0.43 -8.39
C GLU A 12 1.70 -0.95 -7.86
N LEU A 13 2.78 -1.01 -7.07
CA LEU A 13 3.29 -2.25 -6.48
C LEU A 13 2.30 -2.87 -5.47
N LEU A 14 1.73 -2.06 -4.57
CA LEU A 14 0.79 -2.56 -3.57
C LEU A 14 -0.49 -3.11 -4.21
N ILE A 15 -1.03 -2.40 -5.21
CA ILE A 15 -2.22 -2.85 -5.93
C ILE A 15 -1.96 -4.15 -6.68
N GLU A 16 -0.80 -4.30 -7.31
CA GLU A 16 -0.41 -5.55 -7.96
C GLU A 16 -0.33 -6.70 -6.95
N LEU A 17 0.30 -6.47 -5.80
CA LEU A 17 0.44 -7.47 -4.74
C LEU A 17 -0.92 -7.88 -4.18
N ILE A 18 -1.81 -6.93 -3.88
CA ILE A 18 -3.17 -7.20 -3.41
C ILE A 18 -3.91 -8.05 -4.44
N LYS A 19 -3.91 -7.68 -5.74
CA LYS A 19 -4.61 -8.40 -6.81
C LYS A 19 -4.21 -9.88 -6.94
N GLN A 20 -2.96 -10.20 -6.61
CA GLN A 20 -2.44 -11.56 -6.69
C GLN A 20 -2.78 -12.39 -5.44
N HIS A 21 -3.24 -11.76 -4.36
CA HIS A 21 -3.54 -12.43 -3.11
C HIS A 21 -4.89 -13.15 -3.16
N GLU A 22 -5.00 -14.30 -2.47
CA GLU A 22 -6.21 -15.12 -2.58
C GLU A 22 -7.46 -14.49 -1.96
N TYR A 23 -7.28 -13.60 -0.98
CA TYR A 23 -8.39 -12.88 -0.35
C TYR A 23 -8.97 -11.76 -1.21
N SER A 24 -8.31 -11.38 -2.32
CA SER A 24 -8.79 -10.31 -3.20
C SER A 24 -9.50 -10.82 -4.46
N LYS A 25 -9.74 -12.13 -4.60
CA LYS A 25 -10.26 -12.74 -5.85
C LYS A 25 -11.54 -12.07 -6.38
N ASP A 26 -12.39 -11.61 -5.47
CA ASP A 26 -13.68 -10.99 -5.78
C ASP A 26 -13.67 -9.46 -5.60
N TYR A 27 -12.51 -8.85 -5.32
CA TYR A 27 -12.41 -7.41 -5.13
C TYR A 27 -12.51 -6.68 -6.46
N THR A 28 -13.37 -5.67 -6.50
CA THR A 28 -13.43 -4.77 -7.65
C THR A 28 -12.16 -3.91 -7.72
N GLN A 29 -11.79 -3.49 -8.94
CA GLN A 29 -10.66 -2.58 -9.14
C GLN A 29 -10.79 -1.30 -8.30
N THR A 30 -12.00 -0.73 -8.18
CA THR A 30 -12.28 0.47 -7.37
C THR A 30 -12.00 0.22 -5.89
N TYR A 31 -12.39 -0.94 -5.36
CA TYR A 31 -12.12 -1.30 -3.97
C TYR A 31 -10.62 -1.43 -3.70
N ILE A 32 -9.88 -2.11 -4.59
CA ILE A 32 -8.42 -2.27 -4.45
C ILE A 32 -7.70 -0.92 -4.49
N TYR A 33 -8.12 0.00 -5.38
CA TYR A 33 -7.57 1.36 -5.38
C TYR A 33 -7.86 2.10 -4.07
N GLY A 34 -9.08 2.02 -3.54
CA GLY A 34 -9.44 2.61 -2.26
C GLY A 34 -8.59 2.06 -1.12
N LEU A 35 -8.42 0.73 -1.06
CA LEU A 35 -7.60 0.05 -0.06
C LEU A 35 -6.12 0.48 -0.13
N GLY A 36 -5.54 0.60 -1.33
CA GLY A 36 -4.16 1.07 -1.47
C GLY A 36 -3.93 2.48 -0.92
N HIS A 37 -4.92 3.36 -1.07
CA HIS A 37 -4.89 4.70 -0.48
C HIS A 37 -5.08 4.67 1.04
N GLU A 38 -6.01 3.85 1.54
CA GLU A 38 -6.21 3.68 2.99
C GLU A 38 -4.92 3.19 3.66
N LEU A 39 -4.28 2.17 3.11
CA LEU A 39 -3.04 1.62 3.65
C LEU A 39 -1.89 2.62 3.60
N LEU A 40 -1.79 3.44 2.55
CA LEU A 40 -0.80 4.54 2.49
C LEU A 40 -0.95 5.50 3.69
N GLU A 41 -2.19 5.88 4.00
CA GLU A 41 -2.50 6.78 5.11
C GLU A 41 -2.27 6.12 6.47
N ARG A 42 -2.69 4.85 6.62
CA ARG A 42 -2.53 4.09 7.86
C ARG A 42 -1.07 3.77 8.18
N SER A 43 -0.25 3.48 7.17
CA SER A 43 1.19 3.25 7.33
C SER A 43 1.97 4.54 7.64
N GLY A 44 1.33 5.71 7.63
CA GLY A 44 1.98 6.97 8.00
C GLY A 44 2.93 7.52 6.94
N PHE A 45 2.84 7.08 5.69
CA PHE A 45 3.70 7.54 4.59
C PHE A 45 3.22 8.87 4.00
N PHE A 46 2.96 9.85 4.86
CA PHE A 46 2.58 11.19 4.46
C PHE A 46 3.79 11.98 3.95
N GLU A 47 3.54 12.89 2.99
CA GLU A 47 4.56 13.74 2.38
C GLU A 47 5.39 14.49 3.45
N ASP A 48 4.71 15.05 4.45
CA ASP A 48 5.28 15.89 5.50
C ASP A 48 6.14 15.13 6.52
N PHE A 49 6.02 13.80 6.59
CA PHE A 49 6.76 12.98 7.57
C PHE A 49 8.07 12.43 7.01
N GLY A 50 8.36 12.63 5.73
CA GLY A 50 9.66 12.30 5.12
C GLY A 50 10.02 10.81 5.09
N HIS A 51 9.15 9.89 5.48
CA HIS A 51 9.45 8.45 5.47
C HIS A 51 9.81 7.94 4.07
N TRP A 52 9.15 8.51 3.04
CA TRP A 52 9.42 8.23 1.64
C TRP A 52 10.84 8.60 1.20
N GLU A 53 11.55 9.47 1.93
CA GLU A 53 12.92 9.88 1.60
C GLU A 53 13.95 8.78 1.91
N VAL A 54 13.64 7.90 2.85
CA VAL A 54 14.57 6.88 3.38
C VAL A 54 14.10 5.44 3.15
N THR A 55 12.81 5.24 2.89
CA THR A 55 12.23 3.90 2.64
C THR A 55 11.87 3.77 1.16
N PRO A 56 12.46 2.83 0.40
CA PRO A 56 12.06 2.57 -0.98
C PRO A 56 10.60 2.07 -1.08
N PRO A 57 9.88 2.37 -2.18
CA PRO A 57 8.48 1.93 -2.36
C PRO A 57 8.29 0.43 -2.15
N ALA A 58 9.19 -0.40 -2.70
CA ALA A 58 9.11 -1.85 -2.57
C ALA A 58 9.19 -2.36 -1.12
N GLN A 59 9.90 -1.66 -0.24
CA GLN A 59 9.93 -1.99 1.19
C GLN A 59 8.63 -1.55 1.87
N ALA A 60 8.19 -0.31 1.65
CA ALA A 60 6.95 0.23 2.22
C ALA A 60 5.70 -0.57 1.83
N VAL A 61 5.70 -1.15 0.62
CA VAL A 61 4.64 -2.06 0.15
C VAL A 61 4.54 -3.30 1.02
N GLN A 62 5.65 -3.90 1.46
CA GLN A 62 5.63 -5.09 2.32
C GLN A 62 5.01 -4.74 3.69
N GLU A 63 5.46 -3.65 4.31
CA GLU A 63 4.94 -3.17 5.60
C GLU A 63 3.42 -2.92 5.53
N SER A 64 2.95 -2.32 4.43
CA SER A 64 1.52 -2.03 4.24
C SER A 64 0.70 -3.27 3.89
N PHE A 65 1.30 -4.25 3.24
CA PHE A 65 0.65 -5.52 2.93
C PHE A 65 0.50 -6.39 4.18
N GLU A 66 1.50 -6.44 5.05
CA GLU A 66 1.42 -7.08 6.36
C GLU A 66 0.35 -6.41 7.24
N LEU A 67 0.28 -5.07 7.22
CA LEU A 67 -0.77 -4.32 7.89
C LEU A 67 -2.16 -4.71 7.37
N TRP A 68 -2.34 -4.80 6.06
CA TRP A 68 -3.59 -5.28 5.46
C TRP A 68 -3.96 -6.68 5.92
N LEU A 69 -3.00 -7.61 5.94
CA LEU A 69 -3.26 -8.99 6.37
C LEU A 69 -3.71 -9.03 7.84
N THR A 70 -3.00 -8.31 8.71
CA THR A 70 -3.29 -8.25 10.14
C THR A 70 -4.63 -7.60 10.41
N ASP A 71 -4.90 -6.42 9.83
CA ASP A 71 -6.08 -5.62 10.17
C ASP A 71 -7.40 -6.18 9.62
N TYR A 72 -7.36 -6.98 8.55
CA TYR A 72 -8.57 -7.42 7.84
C TYR A 72 -8.84 -8.92 7.95
N PHE A 73 -7.85 -9.73 8.34
CA PHE A 73 -7.99 -11.19 8.33
C PHE A 73 -7.45 -11.88 9.59
N GLU A 74 -6.67 -11.21 10.44
CA GLU A 74 -6.29 -11.74 11.75
C GLU A 74 -7.24 -11.16 12.82
N ASP A 75 -8.02 -12.05 13.45
CA ASP A 75 -8.92 -11.76 14.59
C ASP A 75 -8.15 -11.70 15.93
#